data_AF-A0A9J6DPG5-F1
#
_entry.id   AF-A0A9J6DPG5-F1
#
_cell.length_a   1.000
_cell.length_b   1.000
_cell.length_c   1.000
_cell.angle_alpha   90.00
_cell.angle_beta   90.00
_cell.angle_gamma   90.00
#
_symmetry.space_group_name_H-M   'P 1'
#
loop_
_entity.id
_entity.type
_entity.pdbx_description
1 polymer ?
#
loop_
_entity_poly.entity_id
_entity_poly.type
_entity_poly.pdbx_seq_one_letter_code
_entity_poly.pdbx_strand_id
1 'polypeptide(L)'
;MLLCIESGKQYEVSLLSAIHMLTYVWNNTLPEVVANYFRHCGFVHNTADPGVVADEETGGEQGGRYVNIMPADVPLGDYFTIDSDVAVAGTVNDSDIVAEVLDSERELVDEDVSDADEHPCHTMTEAAHALAILEDICMLSSNSVHGLSPL
;
A
#
# COMPACT_ATOMS: atom_id res chain seq x y z
N MET A 1 -28.89 12.66 -5.86
CA MET A 1 -29.06 11.21 -5.62
C MET A 1 -30.44 10.87 -5.05
N LEU A 2 -30.79 11.24 -3.81
CA LEU A 2 -32.12 10.95 -3.21
C LEU A 2 -33.30 11.43 -4.08
N LEU A 3 -33.26 12.66 -4.58
CA LEU A 3 -34.27 13.21 -5.49
C LEU A 3 -34.40 12.44 -6.83
N CYS A 4 -33.30 11.85 -7.32
CA CYS A 4 -33.31 11.05 -8.54
C CYS A 4 -33.96 9.69 -8.29
N ILE A 5 -33.69 9.09 -7.12
CA ILE A 5 -34.32 7.85 -6.65
C ILE A 5 -35.84 8.05 -6.49
N GLU A 6 -36.28 9.13 -5.85
CA GLU A 6 -37.72 9.46 -5.71
C GLU A 6 -38.42 9.74 -7.05
N SER A 7 -37.66 10.25 -8.04
CA SER A 7 -38.17 10.54 -9.38
C SER A 7 -38.07 9.34 -10.35
N GLY A 8 -37.60 8.18 -9.90
CA GLY A 8 -37.38 7.00 -10.75
C GLY A 8 -36.32 7.20 -11.84
N LYS A 9 -35.44 8.20 -11.70
CA LYS A 9 -34.38 8.51 -12.66
C LYS A 9 -33.07 7.89 -12.21
N GLN A 10 -32.33 7.31 -13.15
CA GLN A 10 -30.98 6.83 -12.85
C GLN A 10 -30.07 8.02 -12.53
N TYR A 11 -29.36 7.93 -11.41
CA TYR A 11 -28.36 8.90 -11.02
C TYR A 11 -27.00 8.41 -11.54
N GLU A 12 -26.63 8.90 -12.71
CA GLU A 12 -25.30 8.64 -13.27
C GLU A 12 -24.37 9.81 -12.97
N VAL A 13 -23.23 9.50 -12.38
CA VAL A 13 -22.15 10.45 -12.13
C VAL A 13 -21.03 10.13 -13.12
N SER A 14 -20.78 11.04 -14.06
CA SER A 14 -19.59 10.94 -14.90
C SER A 14 -18.33 11.28 -14.10
N LEU A 15 -17.17 10.80 -14.57
CA LEU A 15 -15.87 11.12 -13.95
C LEU A 15 -15.68 12.64 -13.81
N LEU A 16 -16.01 13.40 -14.86
CA LEU A 16 -15.92 14.85 -14.83
C LEU A 16 -16.84 15.47 -13.77
N SER A 17 -18.08 14.96 -13.64
CA SER A 17 -19.00 15.40 -12.59
C SER A 17 -18.48 15.08 -11.19
N ALA A 18 -17.85 13.93 -11.00
CA ALA A 18 -17.21 13.57 -9.73
C ALA A 18 -16.08 14.55 -9.37
N ILE A 19 -15.22 14.91 -10.32
CA ILE A 19 -14.14 15.89 -10.10
C ILE A 19 -14.71 17.26 -9.70
N HIS A 20 -15.75 17.72 -10.38
CA HIS A 20 -16.41 18.97 -10.02
C HIS A 20 -17.05 18.92 -8.63
N MET A 21 -17.68 17.80 -8.27
CA MET A 21 -18.25 17.61 -6.92
C MET A 21 -17.17 17.60 -5.85
N LEU A 22 -16.04 16.92 -6.07
CA LEU A 22 -14.91 16.93 -5.14
C LEU A 22 -14.34 18.34 -4.96
N THR A 23 -14.16 19.08 -6.05
CA THR A 23 -13.68 20.46 -6.01
C THR A 23 -14.64 21.36 -5.24
N TYR A 24 -15.94 21.22 -5.49
CA TYR A 24 -16.97 21.97 -4.78
C TYR A 24 -16.98 21.64 -3.29
N VAL A 25 -16.95 20.36 -2.93
CA VAL A 25 -16.92 19.94 -1.53
C VAL A 25 -15.65 20.46 -0.84
N TRP A 26 -14.48 20.32 -1.46
CA TRP A 26 -13.22 20.81 -0.91
C TRP A 26 -13.26 22.30 -0.59
N ASN A 27 -13.72 23.12 -1.54
CA ASN A 27 -13.78 24.57 -1.39
C ASN A 27 -14.85 25.03 -0.38
N ASN A 28 -15.89 24.24 -0.12
CA ASN A 28 -16.96 24.57 0.82
C ASN A 28 -16.83 23.86 2.18
N THR A 29 -15.81 23.03 2.36
CA THR A 29 -15.59 22.34 3.64
C THR A 29 -14.99 23.33 4.64
N LEU A 30 -15.63 23.46 5.80
CA LEU A 30 -15.12 24.32 6.86
C LEU A 30 -13.73 23.85 7.34
N PRO A 31 -12.77 24.75 7.61
CA PRO A 31 -11.45 24.38 8.13
C PRO A 31 -11.52 23.55 9.41
N GLU A 32 -12.52 23.80 10.26
CA GLU A 32 -12.78 23.03 11.49
C GLU A 32 -13.08 21.56 11.22
N VAL A 33 -13.79 21.27 10.13
CA VAL A 33 -14.13 19.91 9.71
C VAL A 33 -12.86 19.19 9.29
N VAL A 34 -12.02 19.84 8.47
CA VAL A 34 -10.72 19.32 8.05
C VAL A 34 -9.83 19.06 9.27
N ALA A 35 -9.72 20.01 10.19
CA ALA A 35 -8.95 19.88 11.42
C ALA A 35 -9.45 18.70 12.28
N ASN A 36 -10.76 18.50 12.37
CA ASN A 36 -11.33 17.39 13.12
C ASN A 36 -11.02 16.02 12.48
N TYR A 37 -11.04 15.93 11.14
CA TYR A 37 -10.60 14.71 10.44
C TYR A 37 -9.13 14.38 10.74
N PHE A 38 -8.24 15.36 10.63
CA PHE A 38 -6.83 15.19 11.00
C PHE A 38 -6.68 14.75 12.47
N ARG A 39 -7.46 15.34 13.38
CA ARG A 39 -7.48 14.93 14.79
C ARG A 39 -7.89 13.47 14.98
N HIS A 40 -8.92 12.99 14.28
CA HIS A 40 -9.34 11.59 14.33
C HIS A 40 -8.28 10.63 13.76
N CYS A 41 -7.47 11.09 12.81
CA CYS A 41 -6.31 10.36 12.32
C CYS A 41 -5.07 10.44 13.24
N GLY A 42 -5.19 11.05 14.43
CA GLY A 42 -4.10 11.18 15.40
C GLY A 42 -3.17 12.38 15.17
N PHE A 43 -3.49 13.28 14.24
CA PHE A 43 -2.78 14.54 14.05
C PHE A 43 -3.35 15.57 15.02
N VAL A 44 -2.69 15.78 16.15
CA VAL A 44 -3.08 16.81 17.14
C VAL A 44 -2.19 18.03 16.94
N HIS A 45 -2.82 19.20 16.79
CA HIS A 45 -2.11 20.48 16.79
C HIS A 45 -1.74 20.81 18.25
N ASN A 46 -0.47 20.67 18.61
CA ASN A 46 -0.02 20.98 19.96
C ASN A 46 0.13 22.51 20.08
N THR A 47 -0.88 23.18 20.65
CA THR A 47 -0.90 24.64 20.84
C THR A 47 0.01 25.12 21.99
N ALA A 48 0.87 24.25 22.51
CA ALA A 48 1.79 24.54 23.61
C ALA A 48 3.14 25.09 23.16
N ASP A 49 3.22 25.74 21.98
CA ASP A 49 4.42 26.50 21.57
C ASP A 49 4.06 28.00 21.46
N PRO A 50 4.49 28.84 22.42
CA PRO A 50 4.18 30.27 22.44
C PRO A 50 5.09 31.04 21.48
N GLY A 51 5.08 30.69 20.19
CA GLY A 51 6.01 31.26 19.21
C GLY A 51 5.47 31.52 17.81
N VAL A 52 4.33 30.97 17.42
CA VAL A 52 3.88 31.06 16.02
C VAL A 52 2.85 32.19 15.86
N VAL A 53 3.37 33.42 15.74
CA VAL A 53 2.63 34.48 15.06
C VAL A 53 2.36 34.01 13.64
N ALA A 54 1.10 34.05 13.23
CA ALA A 54 0.68 33.75 11.87
C ALA A 54 1.29 34.80 10.94
N ASP A 55 2.38 34.42 10.27
CA ASP A 55 2.91 35.16 9.14
C ASP A 55 2.37 34.46 7.88
N GLU A 56 1.39 35.10 7.26
CA GLU A 56 1.03 34.81 5.89
C GLU A 56 2.21 35.25 5.01
N GLU A 57 2.68 34.36 4.13
CA GLU A 57 3.84 34.53 3.24
C GLU A 57 5.23 34.27 3.84
N THR A 58 5.58 32.99 4.06
CA THR A 58 6.93 32.47 3.72
C THR A 58 6.85 30.94 3.65
N GLY A 59 7.42 30.36 2.60
CA GLY A 59 7.61 28.91 2.44
C GLY A 59 8.55 28.34 3.51
N GLY A 60 8.03 28.17 4.72
CA GLY A 60 8.70 27.56 5.86
C GLY A 60 8.46 26.06 5.89
N GLU A 61 9.51 25.32 5.56
CA GLU A 61 9.65 23.89 5.73
C GLU A 61 9.13 23.48 7.13
N GLN A 62 8.10 22.62 7.20
CA GLN A 62 7.63 22.01 8.44
C GLN A 62 8.70 21.04 8.99
N GLY A 63 9.79 21.59 9.52
CA GLY A 63 10.96 20.88 10.04
C GLY A 63 10.77 20.28 11.44
N GLY A 64 9.57 19.82 11.80
CA GLY A 64 9.28 19.32 13.14
C GLY A 64 8.96 17.83 13.24
N ARG A 65 8.44 17.21 12.17
CA ARG A 65 7.91 15.83 12.24
C ARG A 65 8.85 14.75 11.69
N TYR A 66 9.92 15.16 11.03
CA TYR A 66 10.86 14.27 10.35
C TYR A 66 12.29 14.32 10.89
N VAL A 67 12.51 15.01 12.02
CA VAL A 67 13.84 15.29 12.61
C VAL A 67 14.63 14.02 13.02
N ASN A 68 14.05 12.82 12.91
CA ASN A 68 14.67 11.60 13.40
C ASN A 68 14.39 10.33 12.56
N ILE A 69 14.01 10.47 11.28
CA ILE A 69 13.82 9.29 10.42
C ILE A 69 15.17 8.77 9.90
N MET A 70 16.13 9.66 9.70
CA MET A 70 17.45 9.29 9.21
C MET A 70 18.39 9.01 10.40
N PRO A 71 19.06 7.86 10.45
CA PRO A 71 20.13 7.64 11.41
C PRO A 71 21.17 8.77 11.26
N ALA A 72 21.59 9.37 12.37
CA ALA A 72 22.54 10.48 12.39
C ALA A 72 23.89 10.14 11.71
N ASP A 73 24.15 8.84 11.54
CA ASP A 73 25.39 8.28 11.03
C ASP A 73 25.41 8.07 9.51
N VAL A 74 24.31 8.35 8.79
CA VAL A 74 24.25 8.21 7.33
C VAL A 74 24.53 9.57 6.66
N PRO A 75 25.60 9.71 5.87
CA PRO A 75 25.82 10.91 5.07
C PRO A 75 24.68 11.09 4.06
N LEU A 76 24.23 12.33 3.86
CA LEU A 76 23.15 12.63 2.90
C LEU A 76 23.47 12.15 1.47
N GLY A 77 24.75 12.20 1.07
CA GLY A 77 25.19 11.69 -0.23
C GLY A 77 24.93 10.21 -0.40
N ASP A 78 25.21 9.40 0.63
CA ASP A 78 25.03 7.96 0.61
C ASP A 78 23.54 7.58 0.58
N TYR A 79 22.70 8.34 1.31
CA TYR A 79 21.25 8.20 1.25
C TYR A 79 20.71 8.47 -0.16
N PHE A 80 21.24 9.49 -0.85
CA PHE A 80 20.79 9.85 -2.19
C PHE A 80 21.20 8.82 -3.25
N THR A 81 22.31 8.11 -3.05
CA THR A 81 22.83 7.15 -4.01
C THR A 81 22.50 5.70 -3.67
N ILE A 82 21.74 5.45 -2.60
CA ILE A 82 21.46 4.10 -2.10
C ILE A 82 20.74 3.21 -3.12
N ASP A 83 19.97 3.80 -4.02
CA ASP A 83 19.22 3.11 -5.07
C ASP A 83 19.83 3.29 -6.46
N SER A 84 21.00 3.94 -6.56
CA SER A 84 21.61 4.28 -7.85
C SER A 84 22.12 3.08 -8.64
N ASP A 85 22.40 1.97 -7.95
CA ASP A 85 22.86 0.70 -8.52
C ASP A 85 21.80 -0.41 -8.49
N VAL A 86 20.56 -0.07 -8.13
CA VAL A 86 19.44 -1.01 -8.18
C VAL A 86 19.21 -1.41 -9.63
N ALA A 87 19.22 -2.72 -9.89
CA ALA A 87 18.90 -3.26 -11.20
C ALA A 87 17.47 -2.85 -11.58
N VAL A 88 17.37 -1.88 -12.49
CA VAL A 88 16.09 -1.50 -13.10
C VAL A 88 15.75 -2.52 -14.18
N ALA A 89 14.45 -2.72 -14.43
CA ALA A 89 14.01 -3.36 -15.66
C ALA A 89 14.69 -2.63 -16.83
N GLY A 90 15.31 -3.38 -17.73
CA GLY A 90 15.97 -2.81 -18.91
C GLY A 90 15.01 -1.93 -19.70
N THR A 91 15.55 -1.09 -20.58
CA THR A 91 14.70 -0.28 -21.47
C THR A 91 13.96 -1.20 -22.42
N VAL A 92 12.69 -1.47 -22.14
CA VAL A 92 11.80 -2.20 -23.04
C VAL A 92 11.30 -1.20 -24.07
N ASN A 93 11.56 -1.47 -25.35
CA ASN A 93 11.05 -0.65 -26.44
C ASN A 93 9.68 -1.16 -26.88
N ASP A 94 8.81 -0.30 -27.42
CA ASP A 94 7.47 -0.70 -27.89
C ASP A 94 7.53 -1.87 -28.91
N SER A 95 8.61 -1.92 -29.70
CA SER A 95 8.88 -3.03 -30.63
C SER A 95 9.04 -4.38 -29.93
N ASP A 96 9.66 -4.38 -28.75
CA ASP A 96 9.99 -5.57 -27.99
C ASP A 96 8.74 -6.08 -27.27
N ILE A 97 7.90 -5.17 -26.76
CA ILE A 97 6.58 -5.48 -26.18
C ILE A 97 5.69 -6.14 -27.25
N VAL A 98 5.61 -5.55 -28.44
CA VAL A 98 4.76 -6.08 -29.52
C VAL A 98 5.27 -7.44 -29.99
N ALA A 99 6.58 -7.65 -30.06
CA ALA A 99 7.17 -8.94 -30.40
C ALA A 99 6.82 -10.01 -29.35
N GLU A 100 6.95 -9.71 -28.06
CA GLU A 100 6.62 -10.64 -26.96
C GLU A 100 5.15 -11.03 -26.96
N VAL A 101 4.24 -10.07 -27.18
CA VAL A 101 2.79 -10.34 -27.25
C VAL A 101 2.45 -11.19 -28.48
N LEU A 102 3.02 -10.87 -29.65
CA LEU A 102 2.76 -11.63 -30.87
C LEU A 102 3.36 -13.04 -30.85
N ASP A 103 4.51 -13.24 -30.21
CA ASP A 103 5.09 -14.56 -30.04
C ASP A 103 4.34 -15.38 -28.98
N SER A 104 3.83 -14.75 -27.91
CA SER A 104 2.91 -15.39 -26.95
C SER A 104 1.59 -15.82 -27.60
N GLU A 105 1.03 -15.02 -28.51
CA GLU A 105 -0.18 -15.39 -29.26
C GLU A 105 0.05 -16.55 -30.25
N ARG A 106 1.31 -16.80 -30.67
CA ARG A 106 1.65 -17.94 -31.54
C ARG A 106 1.84 -19.25 -30.77
N GLU A 107 2.29 -19.19 -29.51
CA GLU A 107 2.40 -20.38 -28.65
C GLU A 107 1.04 -20.85 -28.11
N LEU A 108 0.02 -19.99 -28.07
CA LEU A 108 -1.33 -20.34 -27.60
C LEU A 108 -2.25 -21.02 -28.63
N VAL A 109 -1.74 -21.37 -29.82
CA VAL A 109 -2.56 -22.01 -30.87
C VAL A 109 -2.51 -23.54 -30.83
N ASP A 110 -1.72 -24.16 -29.95
CA ASP A 110 -1.71 -25.62 -29.82
C ASP A 110 -1.35 -26.06 -28.40
N GLU A 111 -2.28 -25.87 -27.46
CA GLU A 111 -2.59 -26.86 -26.41
C GLU A 111 -3.77 -26.36 -25.56
N ASP A 112 -4.85 -27.15 -25.55
CA ASP A 112 -5.98 -27.06 -24.62
C ASP A 112 -5.52 -27.48 -23.22
N VAL A 113 -4.62 -26.70 -22.60
CA VAL A 113 -4.20 -26.88 -21.21
C VAL A 113 -5.14 -26.09 -20.32
N SER A 114 -6.05 -26.83 -19.70
CA SER A 114 -6.86 -26.41 -18.56
C SER A 114 -6.05 -25.57 -17.58
N ASP A 115 -6.64 -24.47 -17.10
CA ASP A 115 -6.24 -23.72 -15.90
C ASP A 115 -6.20 -24.63 -14.66
N ALA A 116 -5.19 -25.50 -14.59
CA ALA A 116 -4.81 -26.19 -13.38
C ALA A 116 -3.79 -25.28 -12.70
N ASP A 117 -4.24 -24.60 -11.64
CA ASP A 117 -3.38 -23.91 -10.68
C ASP A 117 -2.05 -24.67 -10.54
N GLU A 118 -0.97 -24.06 -11.02
CA GLU A 118 0.38 -24.62 -10.98
C GLU A 118 0.84 -24.65 -9.51
N HIS A 119 0.31 -25.61 -8.76
CA HIS A 119 0.80 -25.92 -7.44
C HIS A 119 2.17 -26.56 -7.63
N PRO A 120 3.23 -26.05 -6.96
CA PRO A 120 4.54 -26.68 -7.02
C PRO A 120 4.39 -28.16 -6.65
N CYS A 121 4.67 -29.05 -7.61
CA CYS A 121 4.64 -30.49 -7.38
C CYS A 121 5.83 -30.86 -6.47
N HIS A 122 5.59 -30.85 -5.17
CA HIS A 122 6.61 -31.19 -4.19
C HIS A 122 7.06 -32.64 -4.36
N THR A 123 8.37 -32.85 -4.28
CA THR A 123 8.94 -34.20 -4.30
C THR A 123 8.55 -34.96 -3.03
N MET A 124 8.48 -36.29 -3.08
CA MET A 124 8.12 -37.12 -1.92
C MET A 124 9.07 -36.89 -0.71
N THR A 125 10.32 -36.52 -0.99
CA THR A 125 11.32 -36.13 0.01
C THR A 125 11.00 -34.80 0.69
N GLU A 126 10.50 -33.82 -0.06
CA GLU A 126 10.12 -32.51 0.46
C GLU A 126 8.83 -32.59 1.29
N ALA A 127 7.86 -33.40 0.84
CA ALA A 127 6.66 -33.70 1.61
C ALA A 127 6.98 -34.39 2.95
N ALA A 128 7.92 -35.35 2.95
CA ALA A 128 8.36 -36.02 4.17
C ALA A 128 9.07 -35.06 5.14
N HIS A 129 9.88 -34.14 4.63
CA HIS A 129 10.54 -33.12 5.42
C HIS A 129 9.55 -32.13 6.05
N ALA A 130 8.56 -31.67 5.28
CA ALA A 130 7.49 -30.80 5.79
C ALA A 130 6.68 -31.49 6.91
N LEU A 131 6.41 -32.79 6.77
CA LEU A 131 5.69 -33.58 7.77
C LEU A 131 6.50 -33.72 9.07
N ALA A 132 7.83 -33.92 8.97
CA ALA A 132 8.71 -33.96 10.14
C ALA A 132 8.74 -32.63 10.91
N ILE A 133 8.71 -31.49 10.21
CA ILE A 133 8.63 -30.15 10.83
C ILE A 133 7.29 -29.98 11.56
N LEU A 134 6.19 -30.39 10.94
CA LEU A 134 4.86 -30.31 11.55
C LEU A 134 4.78 -31.16 12.82
N GLU A 135 5.37 -32.36 12.82
CA GLU A 135 5.44 -33.23 13.98
C GLU A 135 6.22 -32.59 15.14
N ASP A 136 7.37 -31.96 14.85
CA ASP A 136 8.17 -31.24 15.85
C ASP A 136 7.39 -30.06 16.47
N ILE A 137 6.72 -29.26 15.65
CA ILE A 137 5.88 -28.14 16.12
C ILE A 137 4.74 -28.65 17.01
N CYS A 138 4.07 -29.73 16.60
CA CYS A 138 2.98 -30.32 17.39
C CYS A 138 3.47 -30.88 18.73
N MET A 139 4.65 -31.50 18.77
CA MET A 139 5.25 -32.03 20.00
C MET A 139 5.75 -30.90 20.93
N LEU A 140 6.35 -29.84 20.37
CA LEU A 140 6.75 -28.65 21.12
C LEU A 140 5.54 -27.94 21.75
N SER A 141 4.42 -27.86 21.02
CA SER A 141 3.18 -27.25 21.52
C SER A 141 2.53 -28.04 22.67
N SER A 142 2.69 -29.36 22.67
CA SER A 142 2.12 -30.26 23.68
C SER A 142 2.86 -30.22 25.02
N ASN A 143 4.11 -29.74 25.04
CA ASN A 143 4.88 -29.49 26.27
C ASN A 143 4.63 -28.11 26.89
N SER A 144 3.87 -27.22 26.22
CA SER A 144 3.54 -25.89 26.72
C SER A 144 2.23 -25.82 27.53
N VAL A 145 1.48 -26.93 27.66
CA VAL A 145 0.14 -26.93 28.31
C VAL A 145 0.15 -27.29 29.80
N HIS A 146 1.30 -27.53 30.41
CA HIS A 146 1.40 -27.79 31.87
C HIS A 146 1.50 -26.54 32.76
N GLY A 147 1.32 -25.34 32.20
CA GLY A 147 1.48 -24.06 32.92
C GLY A 147 0.22 -23.46 33.57
N LEU A 148 -0.94 -24.11 33.51
CA LEU A 148 -2.16 -23.59 34.15
C LEU A 148 -2.79 -24.63 35.06
N SER A 149 -2.26 -24.76 36.28
CA SER A 149 -3.01 -25.30 37.41
C SER A 149 -3.86 -24.18 38.02
N PRO A 150 -5.15 -24.43 38.32
CA PRO A 150 -6.01 -23.46 38.97
C PRO A 150 -5.79 -23.51 40.49
N LEU A 151 -5.53 -22.36 41.09
CA LEU A 151 -5.86 -22.04 42.48
C LEU A 151 -6.24 -20.56 42.56
#